data_AF-A0A1X9M9V2-F1
#
_entry.id   AF-A0A1X9M9V2-F1
#
_cell.length_a   1.000
_cell.length_b   1.000
_cell.length_c   1.000
_cell.angle_alpha   90.00
_cell.angle_beta   90.00
_cell.angle_gamma   90.00
#
_symmetry.space_group_name_H-M   'P 1'
#
loop_
_entity.id
_entity.type
_entity.pdbx_description
1 polymer ?
#
loop_
_entity_poly.entity_id
_entity_poly.type
_entity_poly.pdbx_seq_one_letter_code
_entity_poly.pdbx_strand_id
1 'polypeptide(L)' 'MNRDFTLQQIAEGLTKSVLNASDKELEGFQRILDETIRLREAHKDLHKMVQSYSSSGIQRSVNHTHNQSQNN' A
#
# COMPACT_ATOMS: atom_id res chain seq x y z
N MET A 1 -13.62 -19.57 7.93
CA MET A 1 -12.49 -20.02 8.75
C MET A 1 -12.59 -19.35 10.11
N ASN A 2 -13.09 -20.06 11.12
CA ASN A 2 -12.94 -19.61 12.51
C ASN A 2 -11.49 -19.94 12.90
N ARG A 3 -10.67 -18.93 13.14
CA ARG A 3 -9.31 -19.16 13.65
C ARG A 3 -9.39 -19.08 15.16
N ASP A 4 -9.69 -20.21 15.78
CA ASP A 4 -9.62 -20.34 17.23
C ASP A 4 -8.14 -20.37 17.63
N PHE A 5 -7.58 -19.19 17.90
CA PHE A 5 -6.22 -19.07 18.43
C PHE A 5 -6.25 -19.15 19.95
N THR A 6 -5.33 -19.92 20.52
CA THR A 6 -5.10 -19.88 21.97
C THR A 6 -4.40 -18.58 22.36
N LEU A 7 -4.57 -18.12 23.60
CA LEU A 7 -3.83 -16.95 24.11
C LEU A 7 -2.32 -17.11 23.98
N GLN A 8 -1.82 -18.34 24.14
CA GLN A 8 -0.43 -18.68 23.94
C GLN A 8 0.01 -18.44 22.48
N GLN A 9 -0.76 -18.90 21.50
CA GLN A 9 -0.45 -18.69 20.08
C GLN A 9 -0.48 -17.21 19.68
N ILE A 10 -1.36 -16.42 20.30
CA ILE A 10 -1.39 -14.97 20.12
C ILE A 10 -0.13 -14.34 20.72
N ALA A 11 0.24 -14.73 21.94
CA ALA A 11 1.41 -14.18 22.63
C ALA A 11 2.73 -14.56 21.94
N GLU A 12 2.85 -15.78 21.42
CA GLU A 12 4.03 -16.24 20.67
C GLU A 12 4.27 -15.42 19.38
N GLY A 13 3.21 -14.84 18.81
CA GLY A 13 3.29 -13.96 17.64
C GLY A 13 3.66 -12.51 17.94
N LEU A 14 3.68 -12.11 19.22
CA LEU A 14 3.95 -10.72 19.64
C LEU A 14 5.35 -10.59 20.24
N THR A 15 6.01 -9.46 19.98
CA THR A 15 7.28 -9.15 20.63
C THR A 15 7.06 -8.93 22.12
N LYS A 16 8.03 -9.34 22.95
CA LYS A 16 7.96 -9.16 24.42
C LYS A 16 7.75 -7.70 24.83
N SER A 17 8.22 -6.74 24.02
CA SER A 17 8.00 -5.31 24.25
C SER A 17 6.53 -4.92 24.12
N VAL A 18 5.77 -5.53 23.21
CA VAL A 18 4.32 -5.29 23.06
C VAL A 18 3.55 -6.00 24.16
N LEU A 19 3.94 -7.23 24.53
CA LEU A 19 3.28 -7.99 25.60
C LEU A 19 3.40 -7.33 26.99
N ASN A 20 4.51 -6.64 27.24
CA ASN A 20 4.79 -6.00 28.52
C ASN A 20 4.57 -4.48 28.49
N ALA A 21 4.01 -3.94 27.41
CA ALA A 21 3.75 -2.50 27.28
C ALA A 21 2.61 -2.06 28.19
N SER A 22 2.71 -0.83 28.71
CA SER A 22 1.59 -0.16 29.37
C SER A 22 0.52 0.25 28.35
N ASP A 23 -0.71 0.49 28.82
CA ASP A 23 -1.83 0.96 27.97
C ASP A 23 -1.47 2.23 27.19
N LYS A 24 -0.71 3.15 27.79
CA LYS A 24 -0.25 4.38 27.14
C LYS A 24 0.72 4.09 25.99
N GLU A 25 1.62 3.12 26.17
CA GLU A 25 2.55 2.71 25.12
C GLU A 25 1.82 2.00 23.98
N LEU A 26 0.82 1.17 24.31
CA LEU A 26 -0.05 0.53 23.32
C LEU A 26 -0.88 1.54 22.52
N GLU A 27 -1.42 2.58 23.16
CA GLU A 27 -2.12 3.65 22.46
C GLU A 27 -1.19 4.43 21.52
N GLY A 28 0.02 4.77 21.98
CA GLY A 28 1.03 5.41 21.15
C GLY A 28 1.42 4.53 19.96
N PHE A 29 1.58 3.22 20.18
CA PHE A 29 1.88 2.25 19.14
C PHE A 29 0.73 2.11 18.13
N GLN A 30 -0.52 2.08 18.60
CA GLN A 30 -1.69 2.05 17.73
C GLN A 30 -1.74 3.27 16.80
N ARG A 31 -1.47 4.48 17.32
CA ARG A 31 -1.40 5.70 16.51
C ARG A 31 -0.33 5.61 15.42
N ILE A 32 0.84 5.05 15.76
CA ILE A 32 1.92 4.83 14.79
C ILE A 32 1.49 3.84 13.69
N LEU A 33 0.81 2.75 14.06
CA LEU A 33 0.28 1.78 13.09
C LEU A 33 -0.73 2.42 12.15
N ASP A 34 -1.66 3.23 12.68
CA ASP A 34 -2.68 3.90 11.89
C ASP A 34 -2.06 4.85 10.86
N GLU A 35 -1.11 5.69 11.27
CA GLU A 35 -0.41 6.59 10.35
C GLU A 35 0.44 5.83 9.31
N THR A 36 1.04 4.71 9.70
CA THR A 36 1.80 3.85 8.78
C THR A 36 0.88 3.25 7.71
N ILE A 37 -0.32 2.80 8.09
CA ILE A 37 -1.32 2.29 7.15
C ILE A 37 -1.75 3.41 6.18
N ARG A 38 -2.06 4.60 6.69
CA ARG A 38 -2.45 5.74 5.85
C ARG A 38 -1.36 6.10 4.84
N LEU A 39 -0.11 6.17 5.29
CA LEU A 39 1.04 6.44 4.42
C LEU A 39 1.17 5.38 3.31
N ARG A 40 1.01 4.09 3.67
CA ARG A 40 1.04 2.99 2.69
C ARG A 40 -0.06 3.12 1.64
N GLU A 41 -1.28 3.43 2.04
CA GLU A 41 -2.39 3.59 1.09
C GLU A 41 -2.19 4.82 0.19
N ALA A 42 -1.76 5.95 0.76
CA ALA A 42 -1.41 7.14 -0.03
C ALA A 42 -0.31 6.86 -1.07
N HIS A 43 0.71 6.08 -0.69
CA HIS A 43 1.77 5.66 -1.61
C HIS A 43 1.24 4.76 -2.73
N LYS A 44 0.33 3.82 -2.42
CA LYS A 44 -0.33 2.97 -3.43
C LYS A 44 -1.14 3.80 -4.42
N ASP A 45 -1.85 4.82 -3.94
CA ASP A 45 -2.66 5.68 -4.80
C ASP A 45 -1.80 6.58 -5.69
N LEU A 46 -0.71 7.14 -5.14
CA LEU A 46 0.29 7.84 -5.95
C LEU A 46 0.88 6.92 -7.03
N HIS A 47 1.24 5.68 -6.68
CA HIS A 47 1.76 4.73 -7.65
C HIS A 47 0.79 4.47 -8.80
N LYS A 48 -0.51 4.28 -8.50
CA LYS A 48 -1.55 4.13 -9.53
C LYS A 48 -1.66 5.37 -10.42
N MET A 49 -1.57 6.56 -9.84
CA MET A 49 -1.61 7.83 -10.58
C MET A 49 -0.44 7.95 -11.54
N VAL A 50 0.78 7.63 -11.08
CA VAL A 50 1.99 7.62 -11.91
C VAL A 50 1.85 6.64 -13.06
N GLN A 51 1.43 5.40 -12.79
CA GLN A 51 1.20 4.39 -13.84
C GLN A 51 0.15 4.85 -14.86
N SER A 52 -0.94 5.44 -14.38
CA SER A 52 -2.00 6.00 -15.23
C SER A 52 -1.45 7.11 -16.13
N TYR A 53 -0.65 8.03 -15.59
CA TYR A 53 0.00 9.10 -16.36
C TYR A 53 0.99 8.55 -17.39
N SER A 54 1.89 7.66 -17.00
CA SER A 54 2.87 7.03 -17.89
C SER A 54 2.21 6.24 -19.02
N SER A 55 1.09 5.57 -18.75
CA SER A 55 0.32 4.83 -19.76
C SER A 55 -0.52 5.71 -20.69
N SER A 56 -0.93 6.91 -20.25
CA SER A 56 -1.81 7.79 -21.03
C SER A 56 -1.08 8.81 -21.92
N GLY A 57 0.18 9.15 -21.62
CA GLY A 57 0.88 10.26 -22.29
C GLY A 57 1.83 9.93 -23.45
N ILE A 58 2.27 8.68 -23.65
CA ILE A 58 3.40 8.38 -24.57
C ILE A 58 3.05 7.43 -25.73
N GLN A 59 1.95 6.67 -25.66
CA GLN A 59 1.60 5.70 -26.73
C GLN A 59 0.68 6.23 -27.83
N ARG A 60 0.03 7.40 -27.67
CA ARG A 60 -0.85 7.96 -28.72
C ARG A 60 -0.12 8.83 -29.75
N SER A 61 1.00 9.46 -29.40
CA SER A 61 1.74 10.30 -30.36
C SER A 61 2.53 9.49 -31.39
N VAL A 62 2.92 8.25 -31.07
CA VAL A 62 3.68 7.40 -31.99
C VAL A 62 2.78 6.69 -33.01
N ASN A 63 1.55 6.31 -32.62
CA ASN A 63 0.63 5.58 -33.52
C ASN A 63 -0.12 6.49 -34.51
N HIS A 64 -0.17 7.80 -34.29
CA HIS A 64 -0.81 8.72 -35.25
C HIS A 64 0.11 9.16 -36.39
N THR A 65 1.43 9.13 -36.22
CA THR A 65 2.40 9.57 -37.24
C THR A 65 2.67 8.50 -38.30
N HIS A 66 2.44 7.21 -37.99
CA HIS A 66 2.73 6.12 -38.94
C HIS A 66 1.61 5.85 -39.95
N ASN A 67 0.39 6.35 -39.72
CA ASN A 67 -0.78 6.05 -40.57
C ASN A 67 -1.07 7.11 -41.66
N GLN A 68 -0.27 8.17 -41.77
CA GLN A 68 -0.46 9.22 -42.80
C GLN A 68 0.47 9.09 -44.01
N SER A 69 1.42 8.14 -44.04
CA SER A 69 2.37 7.99 -45.15
C SER A 69 2.00 6.93 -46.19
N GLN A 70 0.84 6.27 -46.09
CA GLN A 70 0.38 5.27 -47.07
C GLN A 70 -0.76 5.75 -48.00
N ASN A 71 -1.20 6.99 -47.86
CA ASN A 71 -2.17 7.61 -48.79
C ASN A 71 -1.54 8.86 -49.43
N ASN A 72 -0.65 8.65 -50.39
CA ASN A 72 -0.43 9.53 -51.54
C ASN A 72 0.51 8.87 -52.55
#